data_AF-F5W260-F1
#
_entry.id   AF-F5W260-F1
#
_cell.length_a   1.000
_cell.length_b   1.000
_cell.length_c   1.000
_cell.angle_alpha   90.00
_cell.angle_beta   90.00
_cell.angle_gamma   90.00
#
_symmetry.space_group_name_H-M   'P 1'
#
loop_
_entity.id
_entity.type
_entity.pdbx_description
1 polymer ?
#
loop_
_entity_poly.entity_id
_entity_poly.type
_entity_poly.pdbx_seq_one_letter_code
_entity_poly.pdbx_strand_id
1 'polypeptide(L)'
;MKPYKISLIRLCLVLLGYLIYNLVYFALFYSAGYAFFILWPIFFLAIGLILLGNFFAFRDPLKLKSSFKDNQLVQKTSTIQVILATIGVCLQLSNMVYLRWWPINYIDNFPTLFCISLLYSAIFFIGNFQKTKLDQDDKSSNKSSLVFGAIVVFLCNLLLITNSKVSVWGSTDQYVQDFKDFGLKGKVEVYEKKHLIEPYNGTLTTLFYNETLSNGESFIDFIYVSDVQNGTHVTTLDEKDKEEIRSYLENDTEKELFDKVTLEQFEFVLKVYEERIYNLKLEDDIATKINEAVGGKLLENYNVEIKPADKIKFYSDLIKEAVKNRENGDTDVAGFYNIDINKHINDKTLIVSIEHFNFIEIEDKQNHKIDNRVDYLKDKLTSLPVGTLSDGIYKFTVSTLSDGNVKITMVVENGKSYFEKDTD
;
A
#
# COMPACT_ATOMS: atom_id res chain seq x y z
N MET A 1 50.40 28.35 20.60
CA MET A 1 48.97 28.37 20.23
C MET A 1 48.13 28.15 21.49
N LYS A 2 47.02 28.87 21.68
CA LYS A 2 46.09 28.56 22.78
C LYS A 2 45.43 27.20 22.51
N PRO A 3 45.26 26.32 23.52
CA PRO A 3 44.64 25.02 23.33
C PRO A 3 43.19 25.17 22.84
N TYR A 4 42.78 24.28 21.94
CA TYR A 4 41.41 24.28 21.40
C TYR A 4 40.39 24.01 22.50
N LYS A 5 39.30 24.79 22.52
CA LYS A 5 38.23 24.68 23.51
C LYS A 5 37.07 23.85 22.97
N ILE A 6 36.61 22.89 23.77
CA ILE A 6 35.48 22.03 23.42
C ILE A 6 34.16 22.78 23.60
N SER A 7 33.36 22.84 22.53
CA SER A 7 32.01 23.41 22.55
C SER A 7 30.97 22.31 22.51
N LEU A 8 30.31 22.05 23.65
CA LEU A 8 29.26 21.05 23.76
C LEU A 8 28.01 21.39 22.93
N ILE A 9 27.71 22.69 22.79
CA ILE A 9 26.61 23.17 21.93
C ILE A 9 26.82 22.73 20.49
N ARG A 10 28.06 22.80 19.97
CA ARG A 10 28.37 22.41 18.59
C ARG A 10 28.18 20.91 18.37
N LEU A 11 28.55 20.11 19.36
CA LEU A 11 28.45 18.65 19.28
C LEU A 11 27.00 18.15 19.34
N CYS A 12 26.06 18.91 19.91
CA CYS A 12 24.64 18.54 19.93
C CYS A 12 23.82 19.14 18.77
N LEU A 13 24.42 19.91 17.84
CA LEU A 13 23.69 20.58 16.75
C LEU A 13 22.97 19.61 15.81
N VAL A 14 23.57 18.44 15.51
CA VAL A 14 22.91 17.44 14.65
C VAL A 14 21.64 16.91 15.31
N LEU A 15 21.72 16.56 16.60
CA LEU A 15 20.57 16.12 17.37
C LEU A 15 19.50 17.21 17.44
N LEU A 16 19.89 18.46 17.72
CA LEU A 16 18.96 19.59 17.74
C LEU A 16 18.28 19.79 16.37
N GLY A 17 19.04 19.68 15.29
CA GLY A 17 18.51 19.75 13.93
C GLY A 17 17.48 18.65 13.67
N TYR A 18 17.79 17.40 14.03
CA TYR A 18 16.84 16.29 13.90
C TYR A 18 15.62 16.43 14.83
N LEU A 19 15.76 16.97 16.03
CA LEU A 19 14.63 17.24 16.92
C LEU A 19 13.63 18.19 16.27
N ILE A 20 14.12 19.33 15.79
CA ILE A 20 13.30 20.36 15.14
C ILE A 20 12.70 19.81 13.84
N TYR A 21 13.52 19.14 13.02
CA TYR A 21 13.09 18.55 11.76
C TYR A 21 11.92 17.59 11.97
N ASN A 22 12.03 16.68 12.94
CA ASN A 22 11.01 15.67 13.18
C ASN A 22 9.75 16.24 13.88
N LEU A 23 9.87 17.31 14.67
CA LEU A 23 8.71 18.05 15.18
C LEU A 23 7.94 18.74 14.05
N VAL A 24 8.64 19.38 13.11
CA VAL A 24 8.02 19.96 11.92
C VAL A 24 7.42 18.86 11.04
N TYR A 25 8.15 17.76 10.83
CA TYR A 25 7.69 16.64 10.03
C TYR A 25 6.44 15.97 10.62
N PHE A 26 6.34 15.87 11.96
CA PHE A 26 5.11 15.46 12.63
C PHE A 26 3.93 16.34 12.22
N ALA A 27 4.08 17.67 12.27
CA ALA A 27 3.01 18.57 11.86
C ALA A 27 2.64 18.40 10.37
N LEU A 28 3.63 18.19 9.49
CA LEU A 28 3.41 17.90 8.08
C LEU A 28 2.61 16.61 7.88
N PHE A 29 2.97 15.55 8.60
CA PHE A 29 2.30 14.26 8.52
C PHE A 29 0.81 14.38 8.88
N TYR A 30 0.50 14.97 10.03
CA TYR A 30 -0.88 15.15 10.50
C TYR A 30 -1.69 16.19 9.72
N SER A 31 -1.04 17.06 8.95
CA SER A 31 -1.72 18.02 8.09
C SER A 31 -1.76 17.60 6.63
N ALA A 32 -1.39 16.36 6.27
CA ALA A 32 -1.16 15.93 4.88
C ALA A 32 -0.35 16.93 4.03
N GLY A 33 0.68 17.54 4.63
CA GLY A 33 1.58 18.50 3.99
C GLY A 33 1.16 19.98 4.07
N TYR A 34 -0.07 20.33 4.44
CA TYR A 34 -0.52 21.73 4.50
C TYR A 34 0.30 22.62 5.46
N ALA A 35 0.82 22.06 6.55
CA ALA A 35 1.65 22.81 7.50
C ALA A 35 2.97 23.31 6.88
N PHE A 36 3.38 22.82 5.70
CA PHE A 36 4.61 23.24 5.04
C PHE A 36 4.59 24.74 4.71
N PHE A 37 3.45 25.27 4.27
CA PHE A 37 3.31 26.68 3.92
C PHE A 37 3.64 27.63 5.08
N ILE A 38 3.49 27.17 6.32
CA ILE A 38 3.77 27.94 7.53
C ILE A 38 5.15 27.59 8.10
N LEU A 39 5.52 26.31 8.11
CA LEU A 39 6.70 25.81 8.82
C LEU A 39 7.98 25.72 7.97
N TRP A 40 7.92 26.04 6.67
CA TRP A 40 9.09 25.97 5.79
C TRP A 40 10.35 26.71 6.30
N PRO A 41 10.31 27.86 7.02
CA PRO A 41 11.55 28.49 7.50
C PRO A 41 12.21 27.66 8.60
N ILE A 42 11.39 27.06 9.46
CA ILE A 42 11.85 26.19 10.56
C ILE A 42 12.40 24.88 10.00
N PHE A 43 11.78 24.37 8.94
CA PHE A 43 12.25 23.20 8.19
C PHE A 43 13.66 23.43 7.62
N PHE A 44 13.91 24.54 6.91
CA PHE A 44 15.24 24.85 6.38
C PHE A 44 16.27 25.18 7.47
N LEU A 45 15.84 25.81 8.57
CA LEU A 45 16.70 25.99 9.75
C LEU A 45 17.19 24.65 10.30
N ALA A 46 16.29 23.66 10.42
CA ALA A 46 16.64 22.33 10.89
C ALA A 46 17.68 21.65 9.99
N ILE A 47 17.52 21.75 8.65
CA ILE A 47 18.50 21.26 7.69
C ILE A 47 19.86 21.97 7.88
N GLY A 48 19.85 23.30 8.04
CA GLY A 48 21.06 24.08 8.31
C GLY A 48 21.78 23.62 9.58
N LEU A 49 21.04 23.31 10.65
CA LEU A 49 21.59 22.79 11.90
C LEU A 49 22.21 21.39 11.73
N ILE A 50 21.58 20.51 10.94
CA ILE A 50 22.13 19.17 10.63
C ILE A 50 23.45 19.31 9.86
N LEU A 51 23.48 20.08 8.78
CA LEU A 51 24.67 20.29 7.96
C LEU A 51 25.81 20.93 8.76
N LEU A 52 25.51 21.98 9.51
CA LEU A 52 26.50 22.68 10.34
C LEU A 52 26.98 21.80 11.50
N GLY A 53 26.08 21.02 12.10
CA GLY A 53 26.41 20.08 13.16
C GLY A 53 27.36 18.99 12.67
N ASN A 54 27.13 18.43 11.48
CA ASN A 54 28.04 17.47 10.86
C ASN A 54 29.42 18.05 10.62
N PHE A 55 29.49 19.28 10.08
CA PHE A 55 30.76 19.97 9.90
C PHE A 55 31.54 20.09 11.22
N PHE A 56 30.88 20.43 12.33
CA PHE A 56 31.53 20.50 13.64
C PHE A 56 31.87 19.13 14.22
N ALA A 57 31.04 18.11 14.00
CA ALA A 57 31.31 16.74 14.43
C ALA A 57 32.60 16.16 13.82
N PHE A 58 33.01 16.62 12.63
CA PHE A 58 34.33 16.31 12.08
C PHE A 58 35.42 17.29 12.52
N ARG A 59 35.15 18.59 12.40
CA ARG A 59 36.15 19.64 12.63
C ARG A 59 36.68 19.63 14.06
N ASP A 60 35.77 19.52 15.04
CA ASP A 60 36.13 19.70 16.46
C ASP A 60 37.03 18.55 16.94
N PRO A 61 36.71 17.25 16.71
CA PRO A 61 37.62 16.16 17.03
C PRO A 61 38.96 16.22 16.28
N LEU A 62 38.98 16.61 15.00
CA LEU A 62 40.23 16.75 14.25
C LEU A 62 41.12 17.87 14.80
N LYS A 63 40.52 18.99 15.23
CA LYS A 63 41.24 20.09 15.89
C LYS A 63 41.72 19.73 17.29
N LEU A 64 40.96 18.95 18.04
CA LEU A 64 41.40 18.41 19.33
C LEU A 64 42.61 17.50 19.14
N LYS A 65 42.56 16.63 18.12
CA LYS A 65 43.66 15.74 17.75
C LYS A 65 44.94 16.51 17.40
N SER A 66 44.84 17.61 16.66
CA SER A 66 46.03 18.42 16.33
C SER A 66 46.54 19.24 17.52
N SER A 67 45.65 19.74 18.37
CA SER A 67 46.00 20.60 19.52
C SER A 67 46.58 19.81 20.69
N PHE A 68 46.19 18.55 20.87
CA PHE A 68 46.61 17.67 21.96
C PHE A 68 47.30 16.41 21.41
N LYS A 69 48.35 16.61 20.61
CA LYS A 69 49.06 15.52 19.91
C LYS A 69 49.64 14.47 20.88
N ASP A 70 50.12 14.93 22.03
CA ASP A 70 50.80 14.08 23.02
C ASP A 70 49.84 13.42 24.03
N ASN A 71 48.55 13.81 24.03
CA ASN A 71 47.55 13.22 24.91
C ASN A 71 46.89 12.01 24.25
N GLN A 72 47.37 10.81 24.58
CA GLN A 72 46.90 9.55 23.99
C GLN A 72 45.38 9.32 24.18
N LEU A 73 44.81 9.76 25.30
CA LEU A 73 43.37 9.64 25.56
C LEU A 73 42.57 10.51 24.58
N VAL A 74 42.96 11.78 24.41
CA VAL A 74 42.29 12.70 23.47
C VAL A 74 42.46 12.21 22.03
N GLN A 75 43.63 11.67 21.66
CA GLN A 75 43.86 11.07 20.33
C GLN A 75 42.86 9.94 20.03
N LYS A 76 42.74 8.98 20.95
CA LYS A 76 41.87 7.80 20.78
C LYS A 76 40.40 8.21 20.75
N THR A 77 39.95 8.97 21.73
CA THR A 77 38.56 9.42 21.85
C THR A 77 38.13 10.31 20.67
N SER A 78 39.00 11.21 20.20
CA SER A 78 38.73 12.02 18.99
C SER A 78 38.66 11.16 17.73
N THR A 79 39.49 10.13 17.62
CA THR A 79 39.44 9.19 16.48
C THR A 79 38.12 8.41 16.48
N ILE A 80 37.65 7.97 17.65
CA ILE A 80 36.33 7.33 17.79
C ILE A 80 35.23 8.30 17.36
N GLN A 81 35.25 9.56 17.81
CA GLN A 81 34.25 10.56 17.40
C GLN A 81 34.21 10.76 15.88
N VAL A 82 35.37 10.80 15.22
CA VAL A 82 35.43 10.91 13.74
C VAL A 82 34.82 9.68 13.07
N ILE A 83 35.11 8.47 13.56
CA ILE A 83 34.50 7.23 13.02
C ILE A 83 32.97 7.26 13.19
N LEU A 84 32.49 7.62 14.38
CA LEU A 84 31.05 7.73 14.65
C LEU A 84 30.39 8.80 13.76
N ALA A 85 31.06 9.93 13.54
CA ALA A 85 30.56 10.98 12.64
C ALA A 85 30.52 10.52 11.18
N THR A 86 31.52 9.74 10.72
CA THR A 86 31.51 9.14 9.39
C THR A 86 30.33 8.18 9.22
N ILE A 87 30.14 7.24 10.14
CA ILE A 87 29.00 6.30 10.10
C ILE A 87 27.68 7.09 10.14
N GLY A 88 27.59 8.09 11.03
CA GLY A 88 26.43 8.96 11.17
C GLY A 88 26.06 9.63 9.85
N VAL A 89 27.01 10.28 9.17
CA VAL A 89 26.76 10.90 7.87
C VAL A 89 26.38 9.88 6.79
N CYS A 90 27.03 8.71 6.74
CA CYS A 90 26.63 7.65 5.80
C CYS A 90 25.17 7.22 6.00
N LEU A 91 24.72 7.06 7.26
CA LEU A 91 23.32 6.74 7.56
C LEU A 91 22.38 7.90 7.18
N GLN A 92 22.78 9.15 7.36
CA GLN A 92 21.95 10.30 7.00
C GLN A 92 21.78 10.42 5.48
N LEU A 93 22.81 10.05 4.71
CA LEU A 93 22.80 10.05 3.25
C LEU A 93 22.15 8.81 2.65
N SER A 94 21.74 7.82 3.45
CA SER A 94 21.12 6.58 2.95
C SER A 94 19.87 6.84 2.09
N ASN A 95 19.08 7.87 2.42
CA ASN A 95 17.92 8.28 1.61
C ASN A 95 18.28 8.74 0.19
N MET A 96 19.50 9.26 -0.02
CA MET A 96 19.93 9.71 -1.35
C MET A 96 20.09 8.54 -2.34
N VAL A 97 20.34 7.32 -1.83
CA VAL A 97 20.39 6.10 -2.66
C VAL A 97 19.03 5.79 -3.27
N TYR A 98 17.94 6.19 -2.61
CA TYR A 98 16.56 6.02 -3.06
C TYR A 98 15.98 7.26 -3.77
N LEU A 99 16.83 8.16 -4.28
CA LEU A 99 16.43 9.42 -4.92
C LEU A 99 15.58 10.34 -4.01
N ARG A 100 15.58 10.12 -2.69
CA ARG A 100 14.93 10.97 -1.71
C ARG A 100 15.92 12.03 -1.22
N TRP A 101 15.68 13.28 -1.59
CA TRP A 101 16.56 14.42 -1.29
C TRP A 101 16.35 15.01 0.11
N TRP A 102 15.38 14.50 0.86
CA TRP A 102 15.02 15.00 2.18
C TRP A 102 15.76 14.25 3.30
N PRO A 103 16.08 14.91 4.43
CA PRO A 103 16.64 14.23 5.59
C PRO A 103 15.75 13.07 6.04
N ILE A 104 16.38 12.03 6.57
CA ILE A 104 15.66 10.90 7.18
C ILE A 104 14.71 11.37 8.30
N ASN A 105 13.56 10.73 8.41
CA ASN A 105 12.53 11.04 9.40
C ASN A 105 12.12 9.78 10.20
N TYR A 106 11.47 9.95 11.35
CA TYR A 106 11.11 8.80 12.18
C TYR A 106 9.93 7.98 11.64
N ILE A 107 9.16 8.48 10.66
CA ILE A 107 8.01 7.75 10.10
C ILE A 107 8.51 6.69 9.12
N ASP A 108 9.35 7.11 8.18
CA ASP A 108 9.88 6.26 7.12
C ASP A 108 11.17 5.52 7.50
N ASN A 109 11.99 6.13 8.37
CA ASN A 109 13.36 5.70 8.61
C ASN A 109 13.68 5.54 10.10
N PHE A 110 12.71 5.11 10.91
CA PHE A 110 12.85 5.00 12.37
C PHE A 110 14.15 4.33 12.81
N PRO A 111 14.51 3.11 12.35
CA PRO A 111 15.72 2.43 12.83
C PRO A 111 16.99 3.22 12.51
N THR A 112 17.08 3.77 11.28
CA THR A 112 18.22 4.57 10.82
C THR A 112 18.37 5.85 11.65
N LEU A 113 17.26 6.56 11.88
CA LEU A 113 17.26 7.80 12.67
C LEU A 113 17.56 7.52 14.15
N PHE A 114 17.07 6.41 14.70
CA PHE A 114 17.39 5.97 16.05
C PHE A 114 18.89 5.68 16.20
N CYS A 115 19.50 4.97 15.24
CA CYS A 115 20.94 4.76 15.19
C CYS A 115 21.72 6.08 15.16
N ILE A 116 21.30 7.05 14.32
CA ILE A 116 21.91 8.39 14.28
C ILE A 116 21.77 9.10 15.64
N SER A 117 20.59 9.07 16.25
CA SER A 117 20.38 9.63 17.58
C SER A 117 21.38 9.08 18.60
N LEU A 118 21.61 7.77 18.61
CA LEU A 118 22.57 7.11 19.49
C LEU A 118 24.03 7.51 19.18
N LEU A 119 24.42 7.50 17.90
CA LEU A 119 25.78 7.85 17.48
C LEU A 119 26.15 9.29 17.88
N TYR A 120 25.27 10.26 17.62
CA TYR A 120 25.56 11.66 17.98
C TYR A 120 25.42 11.92 19.48
N SER A 121 24.61 11.14 20.20
CA SER A 121 24.60 11.14 21.66
C SER A 121 25.95 10.67 22.22
N ALA A 122 26.53 9.59 21.65
CA ALA A 122 27.85 9.12 22.03
C ALA A 122 28.95 10.16 21.72
N ILE A 123 28.91 10.82 20.56
CA ILE A 123 29.84 11.91 20.21
C ILE A 123 29.78 13.04 21.25
N PHE A 124 28.58 13.43 21.68
CA PHE A 124 28.36 14.44 22.71
C PHE A 124 28.97 14.02 24.07
N PHE A 125 28.69 12.79 24.53
CA PHE A 125 29.22 12.30 25.80
C PHE A 125 30.74 12.14 25.79
N ILE A 126 31.34 11.70 24.67
CA ILE A 126 32.81 11.65 24.52
C ILE A 126 33.39 13.07 24.60
N GLY A 127 32.77 14.06 23.96
CA GLY A 127 33.20 15.45 24.02
C GLY A 127 33.12 16.02 25.44
N ASN A 128 32.07 15.69 26.17
CA ASN A 128 31.93 16.06 27.59
C ASN A 128 33.03 15.43 28.45
N PHE A 129 33.27 14.13 28.27
CA PHE A 129 34.34 13.42 28.98
C PHE A 129 35.73 14.03 28.72
N GLN A 130 36.05 14.32 27.45
CA GLN A 130 37.29 15.01 27.08
C GLN A 130 37.39 16.39 27.74
N LYS A 131 36.28 17.14 27.80
CA LYS A 131 36.25 18.49 28.38
C LYS A 131 36.56 18.49 29.87
N THR A 132 35.95 17.56 30.61
CA THR A 132 36.24 17.35 32.04
C THR A 132 37.67 16.87 32.25
N LYS A 133 38.19 15.96 31.42
CA LYS A 133 39.58 15.45 31.55
C LYS A 133 40.66 16.45 31.20
N LEU A 134 40.33 17.50 30.45
CA LEU A 134 41.26 18.58 30.08
C LEU A 134 41.12 19.79 31.01
N ASP A 135 40.39 19.66 32.12
CA ASP A 135 40.08 20.73 33.08
C ASP A 135 39.58 22.01 32.39
N GLN A 136 38.82 21.87 31.29
CA GLN A 136 38.25 22.99 30.55
C GLN A 136 36.92 23.48 31.15
N ASP A 137 36.59 23.06 32.37
CA ASP A 137 35.29 23.26 33.03
C ASP A 137 35.12 24.64 33.68
N ASP A 138 36.14 25.51 33.67
CA ASP A 138 36.05 26.86 34.21
C ASP A 138 35.06 27.77 33.46
N LYS A 139 33.82 27.86 33.98
CA LYS A 139 32.82 28.97 33.97
C LYS A 139 31.38 28.45 34.05
N SER A 140 30.45 29.29 34.53
CA SER A 140 28.99 29.06 34.50
C SER A 140 28.46 28.66 33.11
N SER A 141 29.07 29.19 32.03
CA SER A 141 28.74 28.87 30.64
C SER A 141 29.00 27.41 30.25
N ASN A 142 29.91 26.72 30.93
CA ASN A 142 30.18 25.31 30.66
C ASN A 142 29.06 24.42 31.22
N LYS A 143 28.61 24.71 32.45
CA LYS A 143 27.47 24.01 33.06
C LYS A 143 26.19 24.18 32.23
N SER A 144 25.91 25.39 31.73
CA SER A 144 24.74 25.63 30.87
C SER A 144 24.82 24.87 29.54
N SER A 145 26.01 24.81 28.90
CA SER A 145 26.20 24.07 27.66
C SER A 145 26.01 22.55 27.81
N LEU A 146 26.40 22.00 28.97
CA LEU A 146 26.21 20.59 29.30
C LEU A 146 24.73 20.29 29.54
N VAL A 147 24.05 21.10 30.37
CA VAL A 147 22.61 20.94 30.65
C VAL A 147 21.80 21.03 29.36
N PHE A 148 22.07 22.03 28.53
CA PHE A 148 21.40 22.18 27.24
C PHE A 148 21.58 20.95 26.34
N GLY A 149 22.83 20.51 26.14
CA GLY A 149 23.09 19.35 25.30
C GLY A 149 22.48 18.06 25.84
N ALA A 150 22.49 17.85 27.17
CA ALA A 150 21.84 16.71 27.81
C ALA A 150 20.31 16.73 27.61
N ILE A 151 19.67 17.90 27.71
CA ILE A 151 18.25 18.06 27.41
C ILE A 151 17.96 17.72 25.94
N VAL A 152 18.78 18.22 25.00
CA VAL A 152 18.61 17.92 23.57
C VAL A 152 18.72 16.41 23.32
N VAL A 153 19.75 15.74 23.87
CA VAL A 153 19.92 14.29 23.78
C VAL A 153 18.69 13.57 24.32
N PHE A 154 18.21 13.95 25.51
CA PHE A 154 17.04 13.33 26.12
C PHE A 154 15.78 13.51 25.26
N LEU A 155 15.48 14.73 24.82
CA LEU A 155 14.29 15.04 24.02
C LEU A 155 14.31 14.35 22.65
N CYS A 156 15.47 14.26 21.99
CA CYS A 156 15.60 13.53 20.73
C CYS A 156 15.23 12.07 20.89
N ASN A 157 15.81 11.40 21.89
CA ASN A 157 15.57 9.98 22.11
C ASN A 157 14.15 9.72 22.60
N LEU A 158 13.61 10.59 23.47
CA LEU A 158 12.22 10.51 23.92
C LEU A 158 11.25 10.63 22.75
N LEU A 159 11.43 11.64 21.87
CA LEU A 159 10.57 11.84 20.69
C LEU A 159 10.53 10.60 19.80
N LEU A 160 11.68 9.96 19.55
CA LEU A 160 11.75 8.75 18.74
C LEU A 160 11.00 7.60 19.42
N ILE A 161 11.27 7.33 20.70
CA ILE A 161 10.63 6.23 21.43
C ILE A 161 9.12 6.42 21.48
N THR A 162 8.64 7.62 21.82
CA THR A 162 7.19 7.90 21.93
C THR A 162 6.46 7.79 20.60
N ASN A 163 7.13 8.07 19.48
CA ASN A 163 6.51 8.05 18.15
C ASN A 163 6.88 6.80 17.32
N SER A 164 7.56 5.82 17.92
CA SER A 164 7.96 4.57 17.26
C SER A 164 6.78 3.81 16.64
N LYS A 165 5.59 3.85 17.26
CA LYS A 165 4.37 3.20 16.74
C LYS A 165 3.82 3.83 15.45
N VAL A 166 4.04 5.12 15.26
CA VAL A 166 3.61 5.86 14.06
C VAL A 166 4.51 5.52 12.87
N SER A 167 5.72 5.02 13.13
CA SER A 167 6.63 4.61 12.07
C SER A 167 6.15 3.36 11.34
N VAL A 168 6.62 3.20 10.11
CA VAL A 168 6.50 1.98 9.30
C VAL A 168 6.99 0.75 10.08
N TRP A 169 8.08 0.90 10.85
CA TRP A 169 8.69 -0.19 11.60
C TRP A 169 7.79 -0.76 12.70
N GLY A 170 7.03 0.09 13.40
CA GLY A 170 6.26 -0.32 14.58
C GLY A 170 4.99 -1.14 14.30
N SER A 171 4.53 -1.22 13.04
CA SER A 171 3.29 -1.92 12.68
C SER A 171 3.48 -3.21 11.89
N THR A 172 4.69 -3.47 11.38
CA THR A 172 4.95 -4.61 10.51
C THR A 172 4.58 -5.95 11.17
N ASP A 173 4.86 -6.10 12.47
CA ASP A 173 4.64 -7.37 13.16
C ASP A 173 3.16 -7.75 13.28
N GLN A 174 2.26 -6.78 13.49
CA GLN A 174 0.82 -7.03 13.57
C GLN A 174 0.26 -7.47 12.22
N TYR A 175 0.50 -6.69 11.17
CA TYR A 175 -0.02 -7.01 9.83
C TYR A 175 0.54 -8.32 9.28
N VAL A 176 1.82 -8.61 9.52
CA VAL A 176 2.40 -9.90 9.14
C VAL A 176 1.69 -11.06 9.83
N GLN A 177 1.29 -10.90 11.09
CA GLN A 177 0.57 -11.94 11.81
C GLN A 177 -0.86 -12.13 11.27
N ASP A 178 -1.60 -11.03 11.08
CA ASP A 178 -2.95 -11.07 10.54
C ASP A 178 -2.99 -11.80 9.18
N PHE A 179 -2.01 -11.52 8.30
CA PHE A 179 -1.89 -12.14 6.99
C PHE A 179 -1.58 -13.64 7.05
N LYS A 180 -0.70 -14.04 7.96
CA LYS A 180 -0.40 -15.46 8.19
C LYS A 180 -1.60 -16.21 8.71
N ASP A 181 -2.36 -15.60 9.62
CA ASP A 181 -3.55 -16.21 10.23
C ASP A 181 -4.66 -16.44 9.19
N PHE A 182 -4.75 -15.59 8.17
CA PHE A 182 -5.63 -15.79 7.02
C PHE A 182 -5.16 -16.91 6.06
N GLY A 183 -3.86 -17.19 6.04
CA GLY A 183 -3.23 -18.23 5.23
C GLY A 183 -2.47 -17.71 4.00
N LEU A 184 -2.22 -16.39 3.91
CA LEU A 184 -1.36 -15.82 2.89
C LEU A 184 0.10 -16.17 3.19
N LYS A 185 0.80 -16.73 2.20
CA LYS A 185 2.18 -17.22 2.34
C LYS A 185 3.23 -16.22 1.85
N GLY A 186 2.79 -15.16 1.17
CA GLY A 186 3.67 -14.11 0.66
C GLY A 186 4.34 -13.29 1.76
N LYS A 187 5.38 -12.57 1.35
CA LYS A 187 6.05 -11.56 2.16
C LYS A 187 5.17 -10.31 2.23
N VAL A 188 4.91 -9.84 3.45
CA VAL A 188 4.18 -8.59 3.72
C VAL A 188 5.17 -7.59 4.32
N GLU A 189 5.24 -6.41 3.72
CA GLU A 189 6.03 -5.30 4.23
C GLU A 189 5.18 -4.03 4.28
N VAL A 190 5.26 -3.26 5.36
CA VAL A 190 4.65 -1.94 5.37
C VAL A 190 5.44 -1.04 4.42
N TYR A 191 4.81 -0.61 3.33
CA TYR A 191 5.41 0.22 2.30
C TYR A 191 5.38 1.70 2.68
N GLU A 192 4.22 2.17 3.17
CA GLU A 192 4.01 3.58 3.48
C GLU A 192 2.94 3.75 4.57
N LYS A 193 3.03 4.85 5.32
CA LYS A 193 1.95 5.35 6.17
C LYS A 193 1.63 6.79 5.81
N LYS A 194 0.35 7.12 5.80
CA LYS A 194 -0.17 8.49 5.61
C LYS A 194 -1.25 8.78 6.62
N HIS A 195 -1.36 10.02 7.05
CA HIS A 195 -2.51 10.47 7.82
C HIS A 195 -3.67 10.81 6.89
N LEU A 196 -4.87 10.35 7.23
CA LEU A 196 -6.11 10.71 6.56
C LEU A 196 -6.71 11.95 7.24
N ILE A 197 -7.05 12.97 6.45
CA ILE A 197 -7.68 14.22 6.94
C ILE A 197 -9.20 13.99 7.10
N GLU A 198 -9.89 14.91 7.80
CA GLU A 198 -11.34 14.95 7.88
C GLU A 198 -12.04 14.74 6.52
N PRO A 199 -13.16 14.00 6.49
CA PRO A 199 -13.85 13.37 7.63
C PRO A 199 -13.21 12.07 8.16
N TYR A 200 -12.14 11.58 7.54
CA TYR A 200 -11.58 10.22 7.70
C TYR A 200 -10.47 10.11 8.74
N ASN A 201 -10.40 11.06 9.68
CA ASN A 201 -9.31 11.24 10.64
C ASN A 201 -8.73 9.89 11.12
N GLY A 202 -7.52 9.56 10.67
CA GLY A 202 -7.01 8.18 10.74
C GLY A 202 -5.64 7.97 10.12
N THR A 203 -5.18 6.72 10.03
CA THR A 203 -3.92 6.35 9.36
C THR A 203 -4.21 5.39 8.22
N LEU A 204 -3.78 5.73 7.00
CA LEU A 204 -3.72 4.81 5.89
C LEU A 204 -2.33 4.13 5.89
N THR A 205 -2.32 2.82 6.04
CA THR A 205 -1.14 1.98 5.90
C THR A 205 -1.19 1.23 4.57
N THR A 206 -0.20 1.44 3.72
CA THR A 206 -0.02 0.66 2.49
C THR A 206 0.92 -0.50 2.79
N LEU A 207 0.46 -1.72 2.56
CA LEU A 207 1.25 -2.95 2.63
C LEU A 207 1.67 -3.36 1.22
N PHE A 208 2.89 -3.83 1.07
CA PHE A 208 3.40 -4.48 -0.12
C PHE A 208 3.38 -5.99 0.09
N TYR A 209 2.65 -6.68 -0.77
CA TYR A 209 2.54 -8.14 -0.80
C TYR A 209 3.34 -8.71 -1.96
N ASN A 210 4.09 -9.79 -1.70
CA ASN A 210 4.78 -10.54 -2.74
C ASN A 210 4.80 -12.04 -2.41
N GLU A 211 4.24 -12.87 -3.28
CA GLU A 211 4.25 -14.33 -3.17
C GLU A 211 4.83 -14.97 -4.44
N THR A 212 5.66 -16.00 -4.27
CA THR A 212 6.01 -16.90 -5.38
C THR A 212 4.98 -18.02 -5.41
N LEU A 213 4.18 -18.02 -6.47
CA LEU A 213 3.10 -18.97 -6.69
C LEU A 213 3.63 -20.38 -7.02
N SER A 214 2.77 -21.38 -6.93
CA SER A 214 3.11 -22.77 -7.20
C SER A 214 3.57 -23.02 -8.64
N ASN A 215 3.13 -22.18 -9.59
CA ASN A 215 3.57 -22.20 -10.99
C ASN A 215 4.94 -21.51 -11.22
N GLY A 216 5.55 -20.92 -10.18
CA GLY A 216 6.82 -20.20 -10.24
C GLY A 216 6.70 -18.71 -10.60
N GLU A 217 5.50 -18.22 -10.87
CA GLU A 217 5.26 -16.79 -11.12
C GLU A 217 5.27 -15.99 -9.81
N SER A 218 5.59 -14.70 -9.90
CA SER A 218 5.53 -13.79 -8.75
C SER A 218 4.22 -13.02 -8.79
N PHE A 219 3.42 -13.14 -7.73
CA PHE A 219 2.25 -12.31 -7.50
C PHE A 219 2.63 -11.15 -6.58
N ILE A 220 2.45 -9.92 -7.07
CA ILE A 220 2.84 -8.70 -6.35
C ILE A 220 1.66 -7.76 -6.34
N ASP A 221 1.29 -7.27 -5.16
CA ASP A 221 0.21 -6.29 -5.04
C ASP A 221 0.35 -5.39 -3.81
N PHE A 222 -0.44 -4.32 -3.76
CA PHE A 222 -0.55 -3.39 -2.66
C PHE A 222 -1.89 -3.52 -1.94
N ILE A 223 -1.85 -3.48 -0.62
CA ILE A 223 -3.02 -3.62 0.25
C ILE A 223 -3.15 -2.38 1.10
N TYR A 224 -4.34 -1.81 1.14
CA TYR A 224 -4.61 -0.53 1.77
C TYR A 224 -5.40 -0.76 3.03
N VAL A 225 -4.78 -0.51 4.19
CA VAL A 225 -5.41 -0.67 5.50
C VAL A 225 -5.66 0.70 6.11
N SER A 226 -6.92 1.02 6.42
CA SER A 226 -7.31 2.32 6.95
C SER A 226 -7.75 2.23 8.40
N ASP A 227 -6.92 2.74 9.32
CA ASP A 227 -7.25 2.89 10.73
C ASP A 227 -7.99 4.21 10.96
N VAL A 228 -9.31 4.25 10.75
CA VAL A 228 -10.13 5.46 10.94
C VAL A 228 -10.56 5.60 12.41
N GLN A 229 -10.32 6.75 13.05
CA GLN A 229 -10.67 6.99 14.47
C GLN A 229 -12.18 7.17 14.69
N ASN A 230 -12.91 7.66 13.69
CA ASN A 230 -14.36 7.79 13.70
C ASN A 230 -14.94 6.96 12.56
N GLY A 231 -15.61 5.85 12.89
CA GLY A 231 -16.13 4.81 11.99
C GLY A 231 -17.16 5.27 10.95
N THR A 232 -16.80 6.21 10.09
CA THR A 232 -17.67 6.84 9.09
C THR A 232 -17.28 6.52 7.65
N HIS A 233 -16.32 5.63 7.42
CA HIS A 233 -16.21 4.93 6.14
C HIS A 233 -15.93 3.45 6.36
N VAL A 234 -17.02 2.67 6.21
CA VAL A 234 -17.16 1.44 5.41
C VAL A 234 -15.84 0.71 5.09
N THR A 235 -15.13 0.28 6.12
CA THR A 235 -14.17 -0.83 6.07
C THR A 235 -14.74 -2.05 6.79
N THR A 236 -16.06 -2.15 6.84
CA THR A 236 -16.80 -3.36 7.23
C THR A 236 -17.74 -3.71 6.07
N LEU A 237 -17.69 -4.97 5.58
CA LEU A 237 -18.88 -5.61 5.05
C LEU A 237 -19.99 -5.29 6.05
N ASP A 238 -21.15 -4.80 5.59
CA ASP A 238 -22.25 -4.52 6.51
C ASP A 238 -22.47 -5.75 7.39
N GLU A 239 -22.69 -5.59 8.70
CA GLU A 239 -22.84 -6.75 9.60
C GLU A 239 -23.92 -7.71 9.07
N LYS A 240 -24.95 -7.18 8.40
CA LYS A 240 -25.95 -7.98 7.71
C LYS A 240 -25.36 -8.78 6.55
N ASP A 241 -24.52 -8.16 5.71
CA ASP A 241 -23.83 -8.85 4.62
C ASP A 241 -22.91 -9.95 5.17
N LYS A 242 -22.21 -9.69 6.29
CA LYS A 242 -21.36 -10.69 6.95
C LYS A 242 -22.18 -11.87 7.47
N GLU A 243 -23.28 -11.61 8.16
CA GLU A 243 -24.21 -12.64 8.62
C GLU A 243 -24.78 -13.45 7.45
N GLU A 244 -25.14 -12.78 6.35
CA GLU A 244 -25.72 -13.42 5.17
C GLU A 244 -24.69 -14.30 4.45
N ILE A 245 -23.47 -13.80 4.18
CA ILE A 245 -22.37 -14.61 3.61
C ILE A 245 -22.11 -15.83 4.48
N ARG A 246 -21.98 -15.63 5.81
CA ARG A 246 -21.72 -16.70 6.76
C ARG A 246 -22.82 -17.76 6.78
N SER A 247 -24.08 -17.38 6.51
CA SER A 247 -25.21 -18.30 6.46
C SER A 247 -25.14 -19.30 5.30
N TYR A 248 -24.45 -18.93 4.21
CA TYR A 248 -24.23 -19.81 3.05
C TYR A 248 -23.05 -20.77 3.22
N LEU A 249 -22.22 -20.60 4.25
CA LEU A 249 -21.07 -21.48 4.54
C LEU A 249 -21.53 -22.78 5.23
N GLU A 250 -21.05 -23.91 4.74
CA GLU A 250 -21.57 -25.24 5.04
C GLU A 250 -20.85 -25.91 6.20
N ASN A 251 -19.52 -25.75 6.29
CA ASN A 251 -18.71 -26.42 7.32
C ASN A 251 -17.96 -25.43 8.25
N ASP A 252 -17.40 -25.98 9.32
CA ASP A 252 -16.70 -25.19 10.33
C ASP A 252 -15.39 -24.59 9.80
N THR A 253 -14.70 -25.26 8.86
CA THR A 253 -13.46 -24.77 8.25
C THR A 253 -13.70 -23.51 7.42
N GLU A 254 -14.78 -23.49 6.63
CA GLU A 254 -15.22 -22.32 5.86
C GLU A 254 -15.58 -21.15 6.76
N LYS A 255 -16.35 -21.42 7.82
CA LYS A 255 -16.73 -20.40 8.80
C LYS A 255 -15.52 -19.87 9.54
N GLU A 256 -14.59 -20.74 9.95
CA GLU A 256 -13.36 -20.35 10.63
C GLU A 256 -12.47 -19.50 9.72
N LEU A 257 -12.37 -19.84 8.43
CA LEU A 257 -11.65 -19.01 7.47
C LEU A 257 -12.29 -17.62 7.36
N PHE A 258 -13.61 -17.55 7.19
CA PHE A 258 -14.32 -16.29 7.08
C PHE A 258 -14.28 -15.45 8.37
N ASP A 259 -14.40 -16.09 9.54
CA ASP A 259 -14.44 -15.42 10.84
C ASP A 259 -13.06 -14.85 11.24
N LYS A 260 -11.96 -15.40 10.73
CA LYS A 260 -10.57 -14.92 10.97
C LYS A 260 -10.16 -13.73 10.11
N VAL A 261 -10.89 -13.46 9.03
CA VAL A 261 -10.54 -12.46 8.02
C VAL A 261 -10.89 -11.05 8.49
N THR A 262 -9.91 -10.15 8.46
CA THR A 262 -10.24 -8.71 8.50
C THR A 262 -10.83 -8.29 7.15
N LEU A 263 -11.69 -7.27 7.09
CA LEU A 263 -12.29 -6.90 5.81
C LEU A 263 -11.22 -6.61 4.76
N GLU A 264 -10.15 -5.94 5.13
CA GLU A 264 -9.08 -5.54 4.21
C GLU A 264 -8.42 -6.74 3.54
N GLN A 265 -8.32 -7.87 4.26
CA GLN A 265 -7.84 -9.13 3.70
C GLN A 265 -8.86 -9.76 2.76
N PHE A 266 -10.16 -9.61 3.07
CA PHE A 266 -11.23 -10.06 2.19
C PHE A 266 -11.28 -9.27 0.89
N GLU A 267 -11.24 -7.93 0.98
CA GLU A 267 -11.19 -7.04 -0.18
C GLU A 267 -9.95 -7.29 -1.04
N PHE A 268 -8.81 -7.56 -0.39
CA PHE A 268 -7.61 -7.96 -1.10
C PHE A 268 -7.82 -9.23 -1.94
N VAL A 269 -8.43 -10.29 -1.40
CA VAL A 269 -8.67 -11.51 -2.19
C VAL A 269 -9.77 -11.34 -3.24
N LEU A 270 -10.76 -10.46 -3.01
CA LEU A 270 -11.73 -10.09 -4.05
C LEU A 270 -11.04 -9.40 -5.22
N LYS A 271 -10.09 -8.51 -4.94
CA LYS A 271 -9.27 -7.87 -5.98
C LYS A 271 -8.44 -8.89 -6.76
N VAL A 272 -7.84 -9.87 -6.08
CA VAL A 272 -7.11 -10.98 -6.73
C VAL A 272 -8.01 -11.68 -7.75
N TYR A 273 -9.27 -11.94 -7.37
CA TYR A 273 -10.25 -12.52 -8.27
C TYR A 273 -10.59 -11.62 -9.47
N GLU A 274 -10.82 -10.33 -9.27
CA GLU A 274 -11.09 -9.37 -10.36
C GLU A 274 -9.91 -9.29 -11.36
N GLU A 275 -8.68 -9.26 -10.86
CA GLU A 275 -7.48 -9.30 -11.69
C GLU A 275 -7.37 -10.60 -12.51
N ARG A 276 -7.83 -11.72 -11.94
CA ARG A 276 -7.86 -13.01 -12.66
C ARG A 276 -8.88 -12.98 -13.80
N ILE A 277 -10.04 -12.37 -13.65
CA ILE A 277 -11.00 -12.18 -14.76
C ILE A 277 -10.31 -11.39 -15.88
N TYR A 278 -9.70 -10.27 -15.53
CA TYR A 278 -9.01 -9.40 -16.48
C TYR A 278 -7.91 -10.14 -17.25
N ASN A 279 -7.09 -10.93 -16.55
CA ASN A 279 -5.99 -11.69 -17.15
C ASN A 279 -6.44 -12.79 -18.11
N LEU A 280 -7.64 -13.35 -17.92
CA LEU A 280 -8.22 -14.33 -18.84
C LEU A 280 -8.68 -13.72 -20.17
N LYS A 281 -8.79 -12.39 -20.28
CA LYS A 281 -9.26 -11.67 -21.46
C LYS A 281 -10.60 -12.17 -21.99
N LEU A 282 -11.48 -12.62 -21.09
CA LEU A 282 -12.80 -13.14 -21.45
C LEU A 282 -13.65 -12.08 -22.13
N GLU A 283 -13.54 -10.83 -21.70
CA GLU A 283 -14.25 -9.68 -22.29
C GLU A 283 -13.85 -9.48 -23.76
N ASP A 284 -12.55 -9.52 -24.07
CA ASP A 284 -12.02 -9.41 -25.44
C ASP A 284 -12.51 -10.59 -26.33
N ASP A 285 -12.46 -11.81 -25.80
CA ASP A 285 -12.90 -13.02 -26.50
C ASP A 285 -14.41 -12.98 -26.81
N ILE A 286 -15.24 -12.63 -25.81
CA ILE A 286 -16.69 -12.51 -25.95
C ILE A 286 -17.04 -11.40 -26.95
N ALA A 287 -16.42 -10.22 -26.84
CA ALA A 287 -16.66 -9.10 -27.75
C ALA A 287 -16.29 -9.46 -29.20
N THR A 288 -15.15 -10.12 -29.39
CA THR A 288 -14.69 -10.59 -30.71
C THR A 288 -15.68 -11.57 -31.32
N LYS A 289 -16.08 -12.61 -30.58
CA LYS A 289 -17.03 -13.63 -31.04
C LYS A 289 -18.38 -13.03 -31.43
N ILE A 290 -18.88 -12.07 -30.66
CA ILE A 290 -20.14 -11.39 -30.97
C ILE A 290 -19.99 -10.50 -32.22
N ASN A 291 -18.90 -9.73 -32.33
CA ASN A 291 -18.62 -8.90 -33.52
C ASN A 291 -18.53 -9.73 -34.80
N GLU A 292 -17.86 -10.89 -34.74
CA GLU A 292 -17.79 -11.83 -35.86
C GLU A 292 -19.17 -12.39 -36.22
N ALA A 293 -20.00 -12.73 -35.21
CA ALA A 293 -21.35 -13.24 -35.41
C ALA A 293 -22.27 -12.28 -36.15
N VAL A 294 -22.17 -10.98 -35.82
CA VAL A 294 -23.00 -9.93 -36.42
C VAL A 294 -22.39 -9.37 -37.72
N GLY A 295 -21.18 -9.79 -38.09
CA GLY A 295 -20.52 -9.39 -39.34
C GLY A 295 -19.99 -7.95 -39.36
N GLY A 296 -19.69 -7.38 -38.19
CA GLY A 296 -19.23 -6.00 -38.07
C GLY A 296 -18.85 -5.63 -36.64
N LYS A 297 -18.19 -4.48 -36.48
CA LYS A 297 -17.82 -4.00 -35.15
C LYS A 297 -19.05 -3.43 -34.43
N LEU A 298 -19.61 -4.21 -33.53
CA LEU A 298 -20.78 -3.84 -32.72
C LEU A 298 -20.39 -3.47 -31.28
N LEU A 299 -19.35 -4.11 -30.76
CA LEU A 299 -18.87 -4.01 -29.40
C LEU A 299 -17.38 -3.68 -29.36
N GLU A 300 -17.02 -2.83 -28.42
CA GLU A 300 -15.65 -2.75 -27.92
C GLU A 300 -15.53 -3.64 -26.67
N ASN A 301 -14.32 -3.98 -26.24
CA ASN A 301 -14.13 -4.84 -25.07
C ASN A 301 -14.68 -4.22 -23.76
N TYR A 302 -14.52 -2.90 -23.56
CA TYR A 302 -15.05 -2.18 -22.40
C TYR A 302 -16.59 -2.18 -22.30
N ASN A 303 -17.29 -2.73 -23.29
CA ASN A 303 -18.73 -2.91 -23.27
C ASN A 303 -19.16 -4.24 -22.65
N VAL A 304 -18.23 -5.14 -22.34
CA VAL A 304 -18.48 -6.44 -21.70
C VAL A 304 -17.98 -6.37 -20.27
N GLU A 305 -18.85 -6.66 -19.31
CA GLU A 305 -18.54 -6.70 -17.89
C GLU A 305 -18.97 -8.06 -17.31
N ILE A 306 -18.07 -8.73 -16.60
CA ILE A 306 -18.39 -9.98 -15.90
C ILE A 306 -18.64 -9.67 -14.42
N LYS A 307 -19.83 -9.99 -13.92
CA LYS A 307 -20.21 -9.68 -12.53
C LYS A 307 -21.01 -10.81 -11.87
N PRO A 308 -21.02 -10.88 -10.53
CA PRO A 308 -21.85 -11.83 -9.79
C PRO A 308 -23.34 -11.67 -10.10
N ALA A 309 -24.04 -12.80 -10.28
CA ALA A 309 -25.51 -12.83 -10.33
C ALA A 309 -26.11 -12.41 -8.98
N ASP A 310 -25.50 -12.90 -7.89
CA ASP A 310 -25.76 -12.55 -6.50
C ASP A 310 -24.41 -12.36 -5.81
N LYS A 311 -24.16 -11.14 -5.33
CA LYS A 311 -22.88 -10.75 -4.73
C LYS A 311 -22.57 -11.56 -3.47
N ILE A 312 -23.56 -11.72 -2.58
CA ILE A 312 -23.39 -12.37 -1.28
C ILE A 312 -23.12 -13.86 -1.47
N LYS A 313 -23.92 -14.51 -2.31
CA LYS A 313 -23.75 -15.93 -2.60
C LYS A 313 -22.42 -16.19 -3.27
N PHE A 314 -22.05 -15.36 -4.25
CA PHE A 314 -20.77 -15.50 -4.94
C PHE A 314 -19.57 -15.38 -3.98
N TYR A 315 -19.61 -14.44 -3.04
CA TYR A 315 -18.57 -14.32 -2.00
C TYR A 315 -18.46 -15.57 -1.13
N SER A 316 -19.60 -16.19 -0.79
CA SER A 316 -19.58 -17.48 -0.08
C SER A 316 -18.97 -18.60 -0.91
N ASP A 317 -19.25 -18.63 -2.23
CA ASP A 317 -18.70 -19.64 -3.14
C ASP A 317 -17.17 -19.50 -3.27
N LEU A 318 -16.64 -18.27 -3.33
CA LEU A 318 -15.18 -18.04 -3.33
C LEU A 318 -14.50 -18.60 -2.08
N ILE A 319 -15.11 -18.44 -0.90
CA ILE A 319 -14.57 -18.99 0.36
C ILE A 319 -14.56 -20.52 0.32
N LYS A 320 -15.66 -21.14 -0.13
CA LYS A 320 -15.76 -22.60 -0.28
C LYS A 320 -14.70 -23.15 -1.21
N GLU A 321 -14.48 -22.51 -2.36
CA GLU A 321 -13.45 -22.91 -3.30
C GLU A 321 -12.04 -22.72 -2.73
N ALA A 322 -11.78 -21.62 -2.03
CA ALA A 322 -10.49 -21.41 -1.38
C ALA A 322 -10.19 -22.49 -0.33
N VAL A 323 -11.18 -22.89 0.48
CA VAL A 323 -11.02 -24.01 1.44
C VAL A 323 -10.72 -25.31 0.70
N LYS A 324 -11.50 -25.63 -0.33
CA LYS A 324 -11.30 -26.84 -1.14
C LYS A 324 -9.93 -26.86 -1.82
N ASN A 325 -9.46 -25.73 -2.33
CA ASN A 325 -8.13 -25.60 -2.93
C ASN A 325 -7.05 -25.91 -1.89
N ARG A 326 -7.16 -25.34 -0.68
CA ARG A 326 -6.24 -25.61 0.43
C ARG A 326 -6.21 -27.08 0.81
N GLU A 327 -7.37 -27.74 0.88
CA GLU A 327 -7.48 -29.18 1.16
C GLU A 327 -6.80 -30.04 0.08
N ASN A 328 -6.84 -29.58 -1.18
CA ASN A 328 -6.16 -30.21 -2.31
C ASN A 328 -4.66 -29.85 -2.40
N GLY A 329 -4.14 -29.06 -1.46
CA GLY A 329 -2.75 -28.64 -1.40
C GLY A 329 -2.42 -27.36 -2.17
N ASP A 330 -3.42 -26.74 -2.81
CA ASP A 330 -3.27 -25.45 -3.46
C ASP A 330 -3.51 -24.31 -2.47
N THR A 331 -2.43 -23.60 -2.17
CA THR A 331 -2.42 -22.58 -1.14
C THR A 331 -2.01 -21.21 -1.68
N ASP A 332 -1.92 -21.07 -3.00
CA ASP A 332 -1.50 -19.84 -3.66
C ASP A 332 -2.50 -18.73 -3.32
N VAL A 333 -1.99 -17.62 -2.78
CA VAL A 333 -2.81 -16.50 -2.27
C VAL A 333 -3.93 -17.02 -1.36
N ALA A 334 -3.55 -17.88 -0.41
CA ALA A 334 -4.47 -18.51 0.53
C ALA A 334 -5.58 -19.33 -0.16
N GLY A 335 -5.28 -19.94 -1.31
CA GLY A 335 -6.20 -20.80 -2.08
C GLY A 335 -7.15 -20.04 -3.01
N PHE A 336 -7.10 -18.71 -3.04
CA PHE A 336 -7.96 -17.88 -3.90
C PHE A 336 -7.42 -17.73 -5.32
N TYR A 337 -6.11 -17.91 -5.54
CA TYR A 337 -5.48 -17.59 -6.82
C TYR A 337 -5.97 -18.46 -7.99
N ASN A 338 -6.20 -19.75 -7.72
CA ASN A 338 -6.55 -20.74 -8.74
C ASN A 338 -8.05 -21.08 -8.78
N ILE A 339 -8.91 -20.18 -8.31
CA ILE A 339 -10.36 -20.29 -8.49
C ILE A 339 -10.69 -20.28 -9.99
N ASP A 340 -11.57 -21.21 -10.41
CA ASP A 340 -11.93 -21.39 -11.83
C ASP A 340 -13.07 -20.45 -12.22
N ILE A 341 -12.71 -19.32 -12.82
CA ILE A 341 -13.67 -18.31 -13.28
C ILE A 341 -14.63 -18.88 -14.33
N ASN A 342 -14.17 -19.75 -15.22
CA ASN A 342 -15.01 -20.31 -16.27
C ASN A 342 -16.10 -21.21 -15.68
N LYS A 343 -15.76 -21.97 -14.63
CA LYS A 343 -16.75 -22.74 -13.87
C LYS A 343 -17.85 -21.84 -13.33
N HIS A 344 -17.51 -20.68 -12.77
CA HIS A 344 -18.49 -19.76 -12.22
C HIS A 344 -19.42 -19.12 -13.27
N ILE A 345 -18.93 -18.91 -14.49
CA ILE A 345 -19.76 -18.48 -15.64
C ILE A 345 -20.70 -19.61 -16.07
N ASN A 346 -20.16 -20.83 -16.23
CA ASN A 346 -20.92 -22.02 -16.64
C ASN A 346 -22.04 -22.38 -15.64
N ASP A 347 -21.73 -22.31 -14.34
CA ASP A 347 -22.68 -22.59 -13.25
C ASP A 347 -23.63 -21.39 -12.98
N LYS A 348 -23.57 -20.34 -13.81
CA LYS A 348 -24.46 -19.17 -13.78
C LYS A 348 -24.36 -18.32 -12.50
N THR A 349 -23.28 -18.48 -11.74
CA THR A 349 -22.97 -17.64 -10.57
C THR A 349 -22.40 -16.29 -10.98
N LEU A 350 -21.75 -16.24 -12.13
CA LEU A 350 -21.36 -15.03 -12.84
C LEU A 350 -22.25 -14.83 -14.07
N ILE A 351 -22.55 -13.57 -14.34
CA ILE A 351 -23.26 -13.13 -15.54
C ILE A 351 -22.36 -12.25 -16.38
N VAL A 352 -22.53 -12.34 -17.70
CA VAL A 352 -21.88 -11.46 -18.66
C VAL A 352 -22.86 -10.34 -19.00
N SER A 353 -22.54 -9.11 -18.61
CA SER A 353 -23.31 -7.91 -18.90
C SER A 353 -22.72 -7.23 -20.12
N ILE A 354 -23.53 -6.93 -21.13
CA ILE A 354 -23.08 -6.33 -22.38
C ILE A 354 -23.91 -5.10 -22.68
N GLU A 355 -23.28 -3.94 -22.75
CA GLU A 355 -23.95 -2.65 -22.91
C GLU A 355 -23.37 -1.83 -24.07
N HIS A 356 -23.96 -0.67 -24.37
CA HIS A 356 -23.40 0.32 -25.30
C HIS A 356 -23.07 -0.20 -26.72
N PHE A 357 -23.99 -0.95 -27.33
CA PHE A 357 -23.88 -1.43 -28.72
C PHE A 357 -23.79 -0.27 -29.72
N ASN A 358 -22.81 -0.34 -30.63
CA ASN A 358 -22.68 0.60 -31.73
C ASN A 358 -23.24 0.01 -33.04
N PHE A 359 -24.48 0.35 -33.36
CA PHE A 359 -25.14 -0.16 -34.57
C PHE A 359 -24.76 0.59 -35.86
N ILE A 360 -24.01 1.71 -35.79
CA ILE A 360 -23.76 2.59 -36.95
C ILE A 360 -23.14 1.80 -38.12
N GLU A 361 -22.06 1.06 -37.87
CA GLU A 361 -21.34 0.34 -38.93
C GLU A 361 -22.21 -0.76 -39.57
N ILE A 362 -23.02 -1.43 -38.74
CA ILE A 362 -23.90 -2.50 -39.21
C ILE A 362 -25.06 -1.93 -40.02
N GLU A 363 -25.68 -0.86 -39.54
CA GLU A 363 -26.79 -0.18 -40.22
C GLU A 363 -26.33 0.36 -41.59
N ASP A 364 -25.13 0.95 -41.67
CA ASP A 364 -24.54 1.42 -42.93
C ASP A 364 -24.31 0.26 -43.91
N LYS A 365 -23.72 -0.85 -43.46
CA LYS A 365 -23.52 -2.06 -44.29
C LYS A 365 -24.85 -2.67 -44.78
N GLN A 366 -25.91 -2.55 -43.99
CA GLN A 366 -27.23 -3.09 -44.29
C GLN A 366 -28.13 -2.10 -45.03
N ASN A 367 -27.63 -0.91 -45.43
CA ASN A 367 -28.43 0.17 -46.03
C ASN A 367 -29.66 0.55 -45.17
N HIS A 368 -29.48 0.65 -43.85
CA HIS A 368 -30.52 0.98 -42.86
C HIS A 368 -31.76 0.07 -42.87
N LYS A 369 -31.60 -1.21 -43.23
CA LYS A 369 -32.70 -2.20 -43.23
C LYS A 369 -32.99 -2.84 -41.88
N ILE A 370 -32.34 -2.39 -40.80
CA ILE A 370 -32.57 -2.92 -39.45
C ILE A 370 -33.75 -2.15 -38.84
N ASP A 371 -34.95 -2.72 -38.98
CA ASP A 371 -36.18 -2.12 -38.42
C ASP A 371 -36.24 -2.26 -36.90
N ASN A 372 -35.71 -3.37 -36.35
CA ASN A 372 -35.61 -3.62 -34.91
C ASN A 372 -34.23 -4.19 -34.54
N ARG A 373 -33.45 -3.39 -33.80
CA ARG A 373 -32.11 -3.75 -33.30
C ARG A 373 -32.13 -4.97 -32.37
N VAL A 374 -33.19 -5.14 -31.58
CA VAL A 374 -33.32 -6.27 -30.65
C VAL A 374 -33.53 -7.57 -31.41
N ASP A 375 -34.48 -7.58 -32.35
CA ASP A 375 -34.78 -8.77 -33.15
C ASP A 375 -33.58 -9.15 -34.03
N TYR A 376 -32.90 -8.16 -34.61
CA TYR A 376 -31.66 -8.36 -35.35
C TYR A 376 -30.57 -9.05 -34.50
N LEU A 377 -30.35 -8.55 -33.27
CA LEU A 377 -29.35 -9.13 -32.38
C LEU A 377 -29.74 -10.56 -31.96
N LYS A 378 -31.01 -10.81 -31.63
CA LYS A 378 -31.51 -12.15 -31.29
C LYS A 378 -31.33 -13.14 -32.44
N ASP A 379 -31.66 -12.76 -33.68
CA ASP A 379 -31.45 -13.59 -34.87
C ASP A 379 -29.98 -13.99 -35.02
N LYS A 380 -29.07 -13.01 -34.93
CA LYS A 380 -27.63 -13.28 -35.05
C LYS A 380 -27.09 -14.18 -33.94
N LEU A 381 -27.45 -13.90 -32.69
CA LEU A 381 -26.97 -14.65 -31.54
C LEU A 381 -27.56 -16.07 -31.45
N THR A 382 -28.79 -16.31 -31.93
CA THR A 382 -29.35 -17.66 -32.04
C THR A 382 -28.80 -18.45 -33.22
N SER A 383 -28.32 -17.76 -34.27
CA SER A 383 -27.69 -18.39 -35.44
C SER A 383 -26.23 -18.82 -35.22
N LEU A 384 -25.66 -18.50 -34.04
CA LEU A 384 -24.29 -18.86 -33.70
C LEU A 384 -24.06 -20.38 -33.75
N PRO A 385 -22.91 -20.84 -34.28
CA PRO A 385 -22.52 -22.23 -34.16
C PRO A 385 -22.48 -22.68 -32.70
N VAL A 386 -22.85 -23.95 -32.47
CA VAL A 386 -22.81 -24.54 -31.13
C VAL A 386 -21.40 -24.47 -30.57
N GLY A 387 -21.27 -23.95 -29.35
CA GLY A 387 -19.98 -23.82 -28.64
C GLY A 387 -19.19 -22.55 -29.00
N THR A 388 -19.75 -21.61 -29.76
CA THR A 388 -19.10 -20.30 -29.96
C THR A 388 -18.97 -19.54 -28.63
N LEU A 389 -20.06 -19.45 -27.88
CA LEU A 389 -20.07 -18.88 -26.52
C LEU A 389 -20.04 -20.01 -25.48
N SER A 390 -19.41 -19.73 -24.34
CA SER A 390 -19.43 -20.61 -23.18
C SER A 390 -20.83 -20.70 -22.59
N ASP A 391 -21.09 -21.77 -21.85
CA ASP A 391 -22.34 -21.89 -21.08
C ASP A 391 -22.42 -20.76 -20.06
N GLY A 392 -23.62 -20.23 -19.80
CA GLY A 392 -23.80 -19.12 -18.87
C GLY A 392 -24.99 -18.22 -19.19
N ILE A 393 -25.08 -17.11 -18.45
CA ILE A 393 -26.12 -16.09 -18.62
C ILE A 393 -25.48 -14.80 -19.17
N TYR A 394 -26.01 -14.35 -20.30
CA TYR A 394 -25.60 -13.13 -20.99
C TYR A 394 -26.75 -12.14 -20.99
N LYS A 395 -26.55 -10.97 -20.39
CA LYS A 395 -27.53 -9.88 -20.35
C LYS A 395 -27.09 -8.76 -21.27
N PHE A 396 -27.93 -8.39 -22.22
CA PHE A 396 -27.64 -7.34 -23.19
C PHE A 396 -28.57 -6.15 -22.95
N THR A 397 -28.01 -4.95 -22.84
CA THR A 397 -28.77 -3.69 -22.76
C THR A 397 -28.72 -2.99 -24.12
N VAL A 398 -29.78 -3.12 -24.91
CA VAL A 398 -29.83 -2.67 -26.31
C VAL A 398 -30.63 -1.37 -26.44
N SER A 399 -30.01 -0.33 -27.01
CA SER A 399 -30.71 0.93 -27.32
C SER A 399 -31.53 0.82 -28.60
N THR A 400 -32.85 1.04 -28.47
CA THR A 400 -33.81 1.02 -29.58
C THR A 400 -33.81 2.34 -30.36
N LEU A 401 -34.40 2.34 -31.56
CA LEU A 401 -34.54 3.54 -32.39
C LEU A 401 -35.59 4.54 -31.87
N SER A 402 -36.44 4.13 -30.92
CA SER A 402 -37.57 4.90 -30.39
C SER A 402 -37.35 5.38 -28.94
N ASP A 403 -36.09 5.68 -28.58
CA ASP A 403 -35.66 6.26 -27.29
C ASP A 403 -35.94 5.42 -26.02
N GLY A 404 -35.65 4.12 -26.08
CA GLY A 404 -35.65 3.24 -24.91
C GLY A 404 -34.55 2.18 -24.94
N ASN A 405 -34.11 1.72 -23.76
CA ASN A 405 -33.21 0.57 -23.63
C ASN A 405 -34.02 -0.68 -23.31
N VAL A 406 -33.80 -1.75 -24.07
CA VAL A 406 -34.42 -3.07 -23.83
C VAL A 406 -33.36 -3.99 -23.27
N LYS A 407 -33.70 -4.70 -22.19
CA LYS A 407 -32.84 -5.74 -21.59
C LYS A 407 -33.28 -7.10 -22.10
N ILE A 408 -32.35 -7.80 -22.74
CA ILE A 408 -32.57 -9.18 -23.17
C ILE A 408 -31.63 -10.11 -22.43
N THR A 409 -32.16 -11.26 -22.00
CA THR A 409 -31.38 -12.32 -21.35
C THR A 409 -31.25 -13.48 -22.31
N MET A 410 -30.02 -13.82 -22.64
CA MET A 410 -29.66 -15.04 -23.36
C MET A 410 -29.04 -16.03 -22.39
N VAL A 411 -29.47 -17.28 -22.48
CA VAL A 411 -28.89 -18.39 -21.74
C VAL A 411 -28.23 -19.32 -22.75
N VAL A 412 -26.99 -19.71 -22.46
CA VAL A 412 -26.25 -20.70 -23.23
C VAL A 412 -26.13 -21.97 -22.40
N GLU A 413 -26.63 -23.08 -22.94
CA GLU A 413 -26.54 -24.41 -22.29
C GLU A 413 -26.10 -25.46 -23.30
N ASN A 414 -25.08 -26.24 -22.93
CA ASN A 414 -24.45 -27.21 -23.82
C ASN A 414 -24.02 -26.56 -25.16
N GLY A 415 -23.55 -25.31 -25.10
CA GLY A 415 -23.12 -24.50 -26.23
C GLY A 415 -24.26 -23.98 -27.12
N LYS A 416 -25.53 -24.16 -26.76
CA LYS A 416 -26.69 -23.67 -27.53
C LYS A 416 -27.31 -22.44 -26.86
N SER A 417 -27.52 -21.38 -27.64
CA SER A 417 -28.15 -20.14 -27.18
C SER A 417 -29.67 -20.16 -27.31
N TYR A 418 -30.36 -19.67 -26.28
CA TYR A 418 -31.78 -19.35 -26.33
C TYR A 418 -32.06 -18.08 -25.51
N PHE A 419 -33.15 -17.39 -25.84
CA PHE A 419 -33.55 -16.17 -25.14
C PHE A 419 -34.67 -16.46 -24.15
N GLU A 420 -34.56 -15.89 -22.95
CA GLU A 420 -35.68 -15.81 -22.02
C GLU A 420 -36.71 -14.80 -22.53
N LYS A 421 -37.90 -14.82 -21.93
CA LYS A 421 -38.95 -13.86 -22.27
C LYS A 421 -38.48 -12.45 -21.89
N ASP A 422 -38.66 -11.49 -22.79
CA ASP A 422 -38.27 -10.10 -22.57
C ASP A 422 -38.92 -9.55 -21.29
N THR A 423 -38.10 -8.92 -20.46
CA THR A 423 -38.54 -8.17 -19.28
C THR A 423 -38.44 -6.69 -19.59
N ASP A 424 -39.59 -6.01 -19.57
CA ASP A 424 -39.72 -4.56 -19.78
C ASP A 424 -38.98 -3.73 -18.71
#